data_AF-W1W4B3-F1
#
_entry.id   AF-W1W4B3-F1
#
_cell.length_a   1.000
_cell.length_b   1.000
_cell.length_c   1.000
_cell.angle_alpha   90.00
_cell.angle_beta   90.00
_cell.angle_gamma   90.00
#
_symmetry.space_group_name_H-M   'P 1'
#
loop_
_entity.id
_entity.type
_entity.pdbx_description
1 polymer ?
#
loop_
_entity_poly.entity_id
_entity_poly.type
_entity_poly.pdbx_seq_one_letter_code
_entity_poly.pdbx_strand_id
1 'polypeptide(L)'
;MRFVRAMYRLAEHRIAVYMVQGNHDPAESWKAQLQMPDNVHVFSSEQVQRFPLIVNNIEIGGVYGISCGHGNESDNYARQYRAFERDEFSLAVMHGTVGSSAGSENHNVTGPCSLTDLAEAAMDYWALGHIHKSQVLSEEPLVVYSG
;
A
#
# COMPACT_ATOMS: atom_id res chain seq x y z
N MET A 1 -4.54 1.37 -21.09
CA MET A 1 -4.83 0.12 -21.84
C MET A 1 -3.94 -1.09 -21.48
N ARG A 2 -2.59 -0.99 -21.42
CA ARG A 2 -1.74 -2.15 -21.08
C ARG A 2 -1.89 -2.64 -19.63
N PHE A 3 -1.97 -1.72 -18.67
CA PHE A 3 -2.14 -2.06 -17.24
C PHE A 3 -3.42 -2.86 -16.98
N VAL A 4 -4.58 -2.34 -17.40
CA VAL A 4 -5.88 -3.01 -17.21
C VAL A 4 -5.91 -4.41 -17.83
N ARG A 5 -5.35 -4.58 -19.05
CA ARG A 5 -5.22 -5.91 -19.65
C ARG A 5 -4.39 -6.88 -18.81
N ALA A 6 -3.34 -6.42 -18.16
CA ALA A 6 -2.57 -7.26 -17.24
C ALA A 6 -3.40 -7.66 -16.01
N MET A 7 -4.24 -6.76 -15.49
CA MET A 7 -5.16 -7.07 -14.39
C MET A 7 -6.18 -8.15 -14.79
N TYR A 8 -6.75 -8.06 -16.00
CA TYR A 8 -7.62 -9.11 -16.54
C TYR A 8 -6.91 -10.45 -16.69
N ARG A 9 -5.65 -10.45 -17.14
CA ARG A 9 -4.85 -11.70 -17.20
C ARG A 9 -4.63 -12.30 -15.82
N LEU A 10 -4.41 -11.49 -14.78
CA LEU A 10 -4.35 -11.99 -13.40
C LEU A 10 -5.72 -12.53 -12.93
N ALA A 11 -6.82 -11.88 -13.34
CA ALA A 11 -8.17 -12.33 -13.06
C ALA A 11 -8.47 -13.72 -13.67
N GLU A 12 -8.05 -13.97 -14.91
CA GLU A 12 -8.16 -15.27 -15.59
C GLU A 12 -7.49 -16.41 -14.80
N HIS A 13 -6.45 -16.08 -14.03
CA HIS A 13 -5.73 -17.01 -13.16
C HIS A 13 -6.16 -16.92 -11.68
N ARG A 14 -7.22 -16.18 -11.36
CA ARG A 14 -7.75 -16.00 -10.00
C ARG A 14 -6.72 -15.43 -9.01
N ILE A 15 -5.87 -14.53 -9.49
CA ILE A 15 -4.87 -13.84 -8.66
C ILE A 15 -5.42 -12.50 -8.23
N ALA A 16 -5.61 -12.31 -6.92
CA ALA A 16 -6.03 -11.05 -6.33
C ALA A 16 -4.91 -9.99 -6.43
N VAL A 17 -5.31 -8.74 -6.60
CA VAL A 17 -4.42 -7.57 -6.67
C VAL A 17 -4.89 -6.55 -5.66
N TYR A 18 -4.01 -6.12 -4.78
CA TYR A 18 -4.25 -5.06 -3.80
C TYR A 18 -3.37 -3.88 -4.16
N MET A 19 -3.96 -2.70 -4.35
CA MET A 19 -3.21 -1.54 -4.82
C MET A 19 -3.61 -0.25 -4.09
N VAL A 20 -2.60 0.49 -3.68
CA VAL A 20 -2.73 1.90 -3.31
C VAL A 20 -2.33 2.76 -4.50
N GLN A 21 -2.95 3.93 -4.63
CA GLN A 21 -2.54 4.94 -5.59
C GLN A 21 -1.46 5.83 -4.98
N GLY A 22 -0.49 6.26 -5.79
CA GLY A 22 0.61 7.09 -5.35
C GLY A 22 0.41 8.57 -5.67
N ASN A 23 1.42 9.38 -5.35
CA ASN A 23 1.42 10.83 -5.60
C ASN A 23 1.41 11.24 -7.08
N HIS A 24 1.74 10.33 -8.00
CA HIS A 24 1.71 10.58 -9.45
C HIS A 24 0.41 10.12 -10.13
N ASP A 25 -0.43 9.38 -9.42
CA ASP A 25 -1.75 8.96 -9.84
C ASP A 25 -2.76 9.03 -8.70
N PRO A 26 -2.86 10.16 -7.97
CA PRO A 26 -3.73 10.27 -6.80
C PRO A 26 -5.18 9.94 -7.15
N ALA A 27 -5.94 9.51 -6.15
CA ALA A 27 -7.32 9.03 -6.28
C ALA A 27 -8.20 9.92 -7.19
N GLU A 28 -7.98 11.24 -7.17
CA GLU A 28 -8.74 12.23 -7.94
C GLU A 28 -8.18 12.49 -9.34
N SER A 29 -6.93 12.13 -9.62
CA SER A 29 -6.28 12.39 -10.90
C SER A 29 -6.44 11.22 -11.88
N TRP A 30 -6.99 11.54 -13.05
CA TRP A 30 -6.79 10.90 -14.37
C TRP A 30 -7.34 9.50 -14.73
N LYS A 31 -7.92 8.66 -13.84
CA LYS A 31 -8.37 7.28 -14.21
C LYS A 31 -9.79 6.84 -13.83
N ALA A 32 -10.66 7.76 -13.45
CA ALA A 32 -12.05 7.52 -12.98
C ALA A 32 -13.03 6.79 -13.97
N GLN A 33 -12.55 6.13 -15.03
CA GLN A 33 -13.40 5.42 -16.00
C GLN A 33 -12.82 4.10 -16.56
N LEU A 34 -11.66 3.62 -16.08
CA LEU A 34 -11.20 2.29 -16.49
C LEU A 34 -11.84 1.25 -15.58
N GLN A 35 -12.77 0.48 -16.14
CA GLN A 35 -13.34 -0.70 -15.46
C GLN A 35 -12.19 -1.67 -15.14
N MET A 36 -11.92 -1.82 -13.84
CA MET A 36 -11.03 -2.87 -13.34
C MET A 36 -11.83 -4.16 -13.16
N PRO A 37 -11.21 -5.33 -13.36
CA PRO A 37 -11.81 -6.59 -12.99
C PRO A 37 -11.96 -6.72 -11.46
N ASP A 38 -12.88 -7.58 -11.03
CA ASP A 38 -13.26 -7.76 -9.61
C ASP A 38 -12.13 -8.27 -8.70
N ASN A 39 -11.03 -8.78 -9.27
CA ASN A 39 -9.85 -9.20 -8.53
C ASN A 39 -8.95 -8.03 -8.09
N VAL A 40 -9.25 -6.80 -8.52
CA VAL A 40 -8.47 -5.61 -8.16
C VAL A 40 -9.15 -4.85 -7.02
N HIS A 41 -8.46 -4.76 -5.90
CA HIS A 41 -8.86 -4.05 -4.71
C HIS A 41 -8.06 -2.75 -4.61
N VAL A 42 -8.71 -1.62 -4.93
CA VAL A 42 -8.10 -0.29 -4.81
C VAL A 42 -8.48 0.30 -3.45
N PHE A 43 -7.48 0.70 -2.66
CA PHE A 43 -7.72 1.30 -1.35
C PHE A 43 -8.18 2.76 -1.47
N SER A 44 -9.05 3.19 -0.55
CA SER A 44 -9.50 4.58 -0.41
C SER A 44 -8.35 5.54 -0.07
N SER A 45 -8.50 6.82 -0.43
CA SER A 45 -7.63 7.90 0.04
C SER A 45 -8.11 8.58 1.33
N GLU A 46 -9.31 8.26 1.82
CA GLU A 46 -9.89 8.93 2.99
C GLU A 46 -9.40 8.35 4.33
N GLN A 47 -9.21 7.03 4.38
CA GLN A 47 -8.78 6.31 5.58
C GLN A 47 -8.16 4.96 5.21
N VAL A 48 -7.37 4.40 6.12
CA VAL A 48 -6.87 3.02 5.99
C VAL A 48 -8.04 2.05 5.89
N GLN A 49 -8.09 1.29 4.81
CA GLN A 49 -9.04 0.20 4.60
C GLN A 49 -8.34 -1.14 4.74
N ARG A 50 -9.12 -2.16 5.09
CA ARG A 50 -8.69 -3.55 5.17
C ARG A 50 -9.50 -4.39 4.17
N PHE A 51 -8.82 -5.19 3.36
CA PHE A 51 -9.42 -6.28 2.61
C PHE A 51 -8.99 -7.63 3.19
N PRO A 52 -9.85 -8.66 3.19
CA PRO A 52 -9.49 -9.99 3.66
C PRO A 52 -8.43 -10.62 2.75
N LEU A 53 -7.44 -11.27 3.37
CA LEU A 53 -6.46 -12.12 2.71
C LEU A 53 -6.97 -13.56 2.72
N ILE A 54 -7.40 -14.06 1.55
CA ILE A 54 -7.98 -15.40 1.41
C ILE A 54 -6.97 -16.33 0.74
N VAL A 55 -6.63 -17.42 1.40
CA VAL A 55 -5.78 -18.49 0.87
C VAL A 55 -6.52 -19.81 1.00
N ASN A 56 -6.64 -20.57 -0.10
CA ASN A 56 -7.40 -21.83 -0.15
C ASN A 56 -8.81 -21.72 0.46
N ASN A 57 -9.52 -20.63 0.16
CA ASN A 57 -10.87 -20.31 0.67
C ASN A 57 -10.97 -20.06 2.19
N ILE A 58 -9.84 -19.84 2.86
CA ILE A 58 -9.78 -19.49 4.29
C ILE A 58 -9.25 -18.06 4.40
N GLU A 59 -9.93 -17.20 5.16
CA GLU A 59 -9.39 -15.89 5.55
C GLU A 59 -8.30 -16.12 6.59
N ILE A 60 -7.05 -15.84 6.22
CA ILE A 60 -5.88 -15.99 7.09
C ILE A 60 -5.36 -14.64 7.60
N GLY A 61 -5.98 -13.53 7.21
CA GLY A 61 -5.48 -12.22 7.60
C GLY A 61 -6.09 -11.07 6.81
N GLY A 62 -5.39 -9.93 6.85
CA GLY A 62 -5.83 -8.68 6.24
C GLY A 62 -4.72 -8.02 5.43
N VAL A 63 -5.10 -7.45 4.29
CA VAL A 63 -4.29 -6.49 3.55
C VAL A 63 -4.83 -5.10 3.84
N TYR A 64 -3.98 -4.24 4.36
CA TYR A 64 -4.27 -2.89 4.80
C TYR A 64 -3.64 -1.88 3.85
N GLY A 65 -4.34 -0.80 3.54
CA GLY A 65 -3.83 0.21 2.63
C GLY A 65 -4.60 1.53 2.67
N ILE A 66 -3.92 2.58 2.26
CA ILE A 66 -4.49 3.90 1.99
C ILE A 66 -3.80 4.49 0.77
N SER A 67 -4.59 5.06 -0.13
CA SER A 67 -4.11 5.74 -1.33
C SER A 67 -3.75 7.20 -1.05
N CYS A 68 -2.78 7.74 -1.78
CA CYS A 68 -2.55 9.17 -1.84
C CYS A 68 -3.72 9.85 -2.58
N GLY A 69 -4.21 10.94 -2.03
CA GLY A 69 -5.24 11.79 -2.61
C GLY A 69 -4.97 13.26 -2.30
N HIS A 70 -5.70 14.15 -2.96
CA HIS A 70 -5.59 15.59 -2.73
C HIS A 70 -5.87 15.94 -1.27
N GLY A 71 -4.87 16.54 -0.62
CA GLY A 71 -4.97 17.06 0.74
C GLY A 71 -4.47 16.09 1.82
N ASN A 72 -4.13 14.84 1.49
CA ASN A 72 -3.58 13.88 2.45
C ASN A 72 -2.08 13.60 2.24
N GLU A 73 -1.43 14.21 1.24
CA GLU A 73 -0.07 13.86 0.79
C GLU A 73 1.00 14.13 1.86
N SER A 74 0.72 15.06 2.78
CA SER A 74 1.61 15.41 3.89
C SER A 74 1.27 14.66 5.19
N ASP A 75 0.23 13.83 5.19
CA ASP A 75 -0.20 13.09 6.38
C ASP A 75 0.73 11.91 6.66
N ASN A 76 0.93 11.64 7.94
CA ASN A 76 1.59 10.41 8.36
C ASN A 76 0.58 9.24 8.35
N TYR A 77 0.43 8.60 7.19
CA TYR A 77 -0.48 7.48 7.01
C TYR A 77 -0.23 6.32 7.98
N ALA A 78 1.04 6.04 8.30
CA ALA A 78 1.45 4.91 9.14
C ALA A 78 0.70 4.91 10.49
N ARG A 79 0.45 6.09 11.05
CA ARG A 79 -0.25 6.24 12.34
C ARG A 79 -1.72 5.83 12.30
N GLN A 80 -2.31 5.67 11.11
CA GLN A 80 -3.68 5.22 10.91
C GLN A 80 -3.78 3.68 10.80
N TYR A 81 -2.68 2.99 10.52
CA TYR A 81 -2.67 1.53 10.42
C TYR A 81 -2.78 0.89 11.80
N ARG A 82 -3.68 -0.09 11.94
CA ARG A 82 -3.83 -0.90 13.16
C ARG A 82 -4.16 -2.33 12.75
N ALA A 83 -3.25 -3.25 13.05
CA ALA A 83 -3.51 -4.68 12.84
C ALA A 83 -4.67 -5.14 13.72
N PHE A 84 -5.49 -6.04 13.20
CA PHE A 84 -6.54 -6.65 14.00
C PHE A 84 -5.98 -7.88 14.69
N GLU A 85 -6.24 -8.05 15.98
CA GLU A 85 -5.75 -9.20 16.77
C GLU A 85 -6.19 -10.56 16.20
N ARG A 86 -7.26 -10.59 15.40
CA ARG A 86 -7.77 -11.81 14.77
C ARG A 86 -7.02 -12.21 13.49
N ASP A 87 -6.21 -11.33 12.94
CA ASP A 87 -5.51 -11.56 11.69
C ASP A 87 -4.21 -12.31 11.98
N GLU A 88 -4.06 -13.51 11.43
CA GLU A 88 -2.80 -14.26 11.54
C GLU A 88 -1.69 -13.57 10.76
N PHE A 89 -2.04 -12.88 9.66
CA PHE A 89 -1.14 -12.03 8.89
C PHE A 89 -1.75 -10.67 8.59
N SER A 90 -1.03 -9.61 8.95
CA SER A 90 -1.37 -8.22 8.72
C SER A 90 -0.37 -7.58 7.75
N LEU A 91 -0.75 -7.48 6.47
CA LEU A 91 0.09 -6.95 5.41
C LEU A 91 -0.29 -5.50 5.12
N ALA A 92 0.63 -4.56 5.24
CA ALA A 92 0.43 -3.16 4.89
C ALA A 92 0.98 -2.86 3.49
N VAL A 93 0.21 -2.11 2.70
CA VAL A 93 0.58 -1.58 1.39
C VAL A 93 0.52 -0.07 1.47
N MET A 94 1.66 0.62 1.31
CA MET A 94 1.72 2.08 1.51
C MET A 94 2.64 2.72 0.47
N HIS A 95 2.21 3.87 -0.07
CA HIS A 95 3.05 4.71 -0.92
C HIS A 95 3.49 5.94 -0.14
N GLY A 96 4.75 6.00 0.28
CA GLY A 96 5.21 7.07 1.17
C GLY A 96 6.69 7.05 1.46
N THR A 97 7.14 7.99 2.29
CA THR A 97 8.55 8.26 2.56
C THR A 97 8.90 7.93 4.01
N VAL A 98 9.80 6.97 4.23
CA VAL A 98 10.20 6.54 5.57
C VAL A 98 11.57 7.09 5.96
N GLY A 99 11.65 7.78 7.10
CA GLY A 99 12.89 8.19 7.75
C GLY A 99 13.79 9.10 6.89
N SER A 100 15.10 8.85 6.91
CA SER A 100 16.11 9.64 6.18
C SER A 100 16.01 9.54 4.65
N SER A 101 15.15 8.67 4.12
CA SER A 101 14.77 8.65 2.70
C SER A 101 14.11 9.98 2.27
N ALA A 102 13.62 10.77 3.22
CA ALA A 102 13.13 12.14 2.99
C ALA A 102 14.24 13.15 2.62
N GLY A 103 15.53 12.80 2.86
CA GLY A 103 16.68 13.69 2.63
C GLY A 103 17.59 13.28 1.46
N SER A 104 17.31 12.15 0.79
CA SER A 104 18.06 11.76 -0.40
C SER A 104 17.53 12.53 -1.62
N GLU A 105 18.41 13.38 -2.17
CA GLU A 105 18.27 14.26 -3.33
C GLU A 105 17.12 13.91 -4.30
N ASN A 106 16.19 14.87 -4.47
CA ASN A 106 15.15 14.96 -5.53
C ASN A 106 13.84 14.17 -5.38
N HIS A 107 13.53 13.51 -4.25
CA HIS A 107 12.21 12.89 -4.07
C HIS A 107 11.18 13.86 -3.46
N ASN A 108 10.03 14.03 -4.13
CA ASN A 108 8.91 14.81 -3.62
C ASN A 108 8.27 14.06 -2.43
N VAL A 109 8.49 14.54 -1.20
CA VAL A 109 8.02 13.86 0.02
C VAL A 109 6.51 13.65 -0.03
N THR A 110 6.08 12.39 0.08
CA THR A 110 4.68 12.00 0.24
C THR A 110 4.56 11.03 1.40
N GLY A 111 3.46 11.13 2.16
CA GLY A 111 3.14 10.24 3.26
C GLY A 111 4.31 10.09 4.25
N PRO A 112 4.90 11.19 4.77
CA PRO A 112 6.10 11.10 5.58
C PRO A 112 5.83 10.36 6.89
N CYS A 113 6.66 9.37 7.19
CA CYS A 113 6.60 8.63 8.45
C CYS A 113 7.99 8.17 8.91
N SER A 114 8.08 7.66 10.13
CA SER A 114 9.27 7.07 10.72
C SER A 114 9.16 5.55 10.78
N LEU A 115 10.30 4.85 10.91
CA LEU A 115 10.29 3.41 11.20
C LEU A 115 9.55 3.08 12.50
N THR A 116 9.62 3.97 13.49
CA THR A 116 8.86 3.82 14.74
C THR A 116 7.36 3.84 14.50
N ASP A 117 6.84 4.76 13.66
CA ASP A 117 5.42 4.80 13.32
C ASP A 117 4.95 3.49 12.66
N LEU A 118 5.80 2.90 11.80
CA LEU A 118 5.50 1.62 11.14
C LEU A 118 5.49 0.44 12.12
N ALA A 119 6.43 0.42 13.09
CA ALA A 119 6.50 -0.61 14.11
C ALA A 119 5.31 -0.56 15.07
N GLU A 120 4.86 0.64 15.46
CA GLU A 120 3.72 0.82 16.36
C GLU A 120 2.37 0.36 15.76
N ALA A 121 2.26 0.24 14.44
CA ALA A 121 1.05 -0.25 13.77
C ALA A 121 0.82 -1.76 13.93
N ALA A 122 1.83 -2.51 14.41
CA ALA A 122 1.82 -3.96 14.59
C ALA A 122 1.50 -4.75 13.30
N MET A 123 1.97 -4.28 12.15
CA MET A 123 1.87 -4.99 10.87
C MET A 123 3.04 -5.95 10.70
N ASP A 124 2.82 -7.14 10.13
CA ASP A 124 3.86 -8.15 9.92
C ASP A 124 4.78 -7.78 8.75
N TYR A 125 4.23 -7.12 7.74
CA TYR A 125 4.94 -6.75 6.52
C TYR A 125 4.47 -5.40 5.98
N TRP A 126 5.42 -4.57 5.56
CA TRP A 126 5.19 -3.31 4.89
C TRP A 126 5.71 -3.35 3.46
N ALA A 127 4.80 -3.47 2.50
CA ALA A 127 5.04 -3.29 1.07
C ALA A 127 5.01 -1.80 0.74
N LEU A 128 6.20 -1.20 0.64
CA LEU A 128 6.34 0.22 0.35
C LEU A 128 6.57 0.52 -1.13
N GLY A 129 5.95 1.61 -1.59
CA GLY A 129 6.23 2.29 -2.87
C GLY A 129 6.61 3.75 -2.63
N HIS A 130 7.01 4.45 -3.70
CA HIS A 130 7.47 5.86 -3.79
C HIS A 130 8.97 6.00 -4.07
N ILE A 131 9.82 5.37 -3.26
CA ILE A 131 11.26 5.32 -3.54
C ILE A 131 11.50 4.31 -4.67
N HIS A 132 12.41 4.64 -5.60
CA HIS A 132 12.78 3.84 -6.78
C HIS A 132 14.15 3.13 -6.62
N LYS A 133 14.59 3.01 -5.36
CA LYS A 133 15.74 2.20 -4.98
C LYS A 133 15.23 1.08 -4.07
N SER A 134 15.35 -0.15 -4.55
CA SER A 134 15.05 -1.33 -3.77
C SER A 134 15.91 -1.38 -2.51
N GLN A 135 15.25 -1.54 -1.37
CA GLN A 135 15.89 -1.59 -0.07
C GLN A 135 14.97 -2.22 0.98
N VAL A 136 15.60 -2.95 1.90
CA VAL A 136 14.97 -3.42 3.14
C VAL A 136 15.36 -2.42 4.23
N LEU A 137 14.38 -1.75 4.83
CA LEU A 137 14.61 -0.76 5.88
C LEU A 137 14.62 -1.37 7.28
N SER A 138 13.92 -2.50 7.45
CA SER A 138 13.81 -3.25 8.70
C SER A 138 13.50 -4.70 8.37
N GLU A 139 14.02 -5.64 9.17
CA GLU A 139 13.67 -7.06 9.09
C GLU A 139 12.54 -7.43 10.06
N GLU A 140 12.36 -6.69 11.15
CA GLU A 140 11.33 -6.93 12.17
C GLU A 140 10.70 -5.60 12.67
N PRO A 141 9.47 -5.25 12.24
CA PRO A 141 8.71 -5.88 11.16
C PRO A 141 9.42 -5.72 9.82
N LEU A 142 9.08 -6.55 8.84
CA LEU A 142 9.72 -6.52 7.53
C LEU A 142 9.20 -5.32 6.73
N VAL A 143 10.09 -4.35 6.46
CA VAL A 143 9.75 -3.09 5.77
C VAL A 143 10.57 -2.96 4.50
N VAL A 144 9.91 -2.96 3.34
CA VAL A 144 10.58 -3.12 2.05
C VAL A 144 10.07 -2.13 1.01
N TYR A 145 11.00 -1.40 0.38
CA TYR A 145 10.76 -0.76 -0.91
C TYR A 145 11.14 -1.74 -2.03
N SER A 146 10.18 -2.03 -2.92
CA SER A 146 10.34 -3.03 -3.98
C SER A 146 11.00 -2.51 -5.26
N GLY A 147 11.09 -1.19 -5.43
CA GLY A 147 11.60 -0.52 -6.62
C GLY A 147 12.69 0.41 -6.22
#